data_AF-A0A6G2FXX8-F1
#
_entry.id   AF-A0A6G2FXX8-F1
#
_cell.length_a   1.000
_cell.length_b   1.000
_cell.length_c   1.000
_cell.angle_alpha   90.00
_cell.angle_beta   90.00
_cell.angle_gamma   90.00
#
_symmetry.space_group_name_H-M   'P 1'
#
loop_
_entity.id
_entity.type
_entity.pdbx_description
1 polymer ?
#
loop_
_entity_poly.entity_id
_entity_poly.type
_entity_poly.pdbx_seq_one_letter_code
_entity_poly.pdbx_strand_id
1 'polypeptide(L)'
;MDALPADAATVLSGRADWIDPELQSELAAYPLDSIDTEYPHFARTVEGPDDAVRPSEDHPVFYGSFDWHSAVHNHWSLVRQLRLFEDHPDASDVVSTLDERITREKVEREASYLADHESFEKPYGWAWFLRLAAELHLWDADRAAAWRERFEPLERRVVELVEREFLAQDRPFRVGTHDNTAFALQFVLDYARVVGDDALAAAAAETAREFYQSDRDYPVEYEPLGWDFLSPAFAEADLMRRVLDPEAFREWFDGFAPALTESPSDAILRPVDVDADGGGLELHLVGLNLSKAWAMADVADALGDHPAADALVASARRHVDHSLEPAFTEDYAGAHWLTSFVLYLLTRDEGGVAPER
;
A
#
# COMPACT_ATOMS: atom_id res chain seq x y z
N MET A 1 10.82 3.60 -21.32
CA MET A 1 10.72 4.92 -20.67
C MET A 1 12.03 5.66 -20.91
N ASP A 2 12.00 6.98 -21.17
CA ASP A 2 13.19 7.80 -20.92
C ASP A 2 13.41 7.87 -19.39
N ALA A 3 14.61 8.23 -18.91
CA ALA A 3 14.83 8.35 -17.47
C ALA A 3 13.77 9.29 -16.84
N LEU A 4 13.23 8.92 -15.67
CA LEU A 4 12.25 9.75 -14.96
C LEU A 4 12.75 11.19 -14.81
N PRO A 5 11.84 12.18 -14.84
CA PRO A 5 12.22 13.59 -14.86
C PRO A 5 12.78 14.12 -13.51
N ALA A 6 13.09 13.23 -12.55
CA ALA A 6 13.47 13.59 -11.19
C ALA A 6 14.62 12.71 -10.65
N ASP A 7 15.46 13.31 -9.80
CA ASP A 7 16.47 12.57 -9.04
C ASP A 7 15.86 11.87 -7.81
N ALA A 8 16.60 10.94 -7.20
CA ALA A 8 16.12 10.19 -6.04
C ALA A 8 15.76 11.08 -4.84
N ALA A 9 16.38 12.26 -4.70
CA ALA A 9 16.04 13.18 -3.62
C ALA A 9 14.66 13.81 -3.84
N THR A 10 14.35 14.17 -5.09
CA THR A 10 13.05 14.70 -5.50
C THR A 10 11.97 13.64 -5.38
N VAL A 11 12.23 12.41 -5.83
CA VAL A 11 11.32 11.26 -5.64
C VAL A 11 11.02 11.02 -4.15
N LEU A 12 12.07 10.98 -3.32
CA LEU A 12 11.93 10.79 -1.87
C LEU A 12 11.40 12.03 -1.14
N SER A 13 11.12 13.15 -1.82
CA SER A 13 10.34 14.21 -1.19
C SER A 13 8.88 13.79 -1.00
N GLY A 14 8.38 12.82 -1.77
CA GLY A 14 6.98 12.38 -1.67
C GLY A 14 5.96 13.43 -2.08
N ARG A 15 6.42 14.53 -2.68
CA ARG A 15 5.61 15.63 -3.19
C ARG A 15 5.38 15.44 -4.68
N ALA A 16 4.17 15.78 -5.13
CA ALA A 16 3.71 15.53 -6.50
C ALA A 16 3.96 16.70 -7.47
N ASP A 17 4.54 17.81 -7.01
CA ASP A 17 4.65 19.07 -7.76
C ASP A 17 5.57 19.01 -8.99
N TRP A 18 6.41 17.99 -9.09
CA TRP A 18 7.29 17.75 -10.23
C TRP A 18 6.75 16.72 -11.23
N ILE A 19 5.64 16.05 -10.92
CA ILE A 19 5.05 15.02 -11.79
C ILE A 19 4.35 15.70 -12.96
N ASP A 20 4.97 15.61 -14.14
CA ASP A 20 4.47 16.22 -15.37
C ASP A 20 3.28 15.43 -15.99
N PRO A 21 2.52 16.04 -16.92
CA PRO A 21 1.38 15.39 -17.56
C PRO A 21 1.71 14.06 -18.24
N GLU A 22 2.90 13.92 -18.83
CA GLU A 22 3.36 12.68 -19.44
C GLU A 22 3.47 11.55 -18.42
N LEU A 23 4.09 11.81 -17.26
CA LEU A 23 4.19 10.83 -16.17
C LEU A 23 2.84 10.54 -15.52
N GLN A 24 1.93 11.53 -15.43
CA GLN A 24 0.54 11.31 -14.99
C GLN A 24 -0.15 10.28 -15.89
N SER A 25 -0.10 10.46 -17.22
CA SER A 25 -0.68 9.50 -18.15
C SER A 25 -0.03 8.12 -18.07
N GLU A 26 1.29 8.04 -17.88
CA GLU A 26 1.99 6.76 -17.71
C GLU A 26 1.55 6.02 -16.43
N LEU A 27 1.37 6.75 -15.33
CA LEU A 27 0.86 6.20 -14.07
C LEU A 27 -0.62 5.79 -14.15
N ALA A 28 -1.42 6.42 -15.02
CA ALA A 28 -2.82 6.06 -15.25
C ALA A 28 -3.04 4.96 -16.29
N ALA A 29 -2.08 4.77 -17.22
CA ALA A 29 -2.24 3.91 -18.38
C ALA A 29 -2.60 2.45 -18.01
N TYR A 30 -1.81 1.83 -17.14
CA TYR A 30 -2.08 0.45 -16.74
C TYR A 30 -3.37 0.32 -15.92
N PRO A 31 -3.60 1.12 -14.84
CA PRO A 31 -4.86 1.05 -14.10
C PRO A 31 -6.12 1.20 -14.96
N LEU A 32 -6.06 2.00 -16.04
CA LEU A 32 -7.15 2.13 -17.01
C LEU A 32 -7.32 0.88 -17.89
N ASP A 33 -6.22 0.33 -18.43
CA ASP A 33 -6.25 -0.87 -19.29
C ASP A 33 -6.70 -2.12 -18.52
N SER A 34 -6.30 -2.23 -17.26
CA SER A 34 -6.54 -3.43 -16.47
C SER A 34 -8.00 -3.58 -16.08
N ILE A 35 -8.72 -2.48 -15.83
CA ILE A 35 -10.02 -2.50 -15.15
C ILE A 35 -11.09 -3.35 -15.87
N ASP A 36 -10.98 -3.53 -17.19
CA ASP A 36 -11.88 -4.35 -18.02
C ASP A 36 -11.30 -5.75 -18.35
N THR A 37 -10.09 -6.05 -17.89
CA THR A 37 -9.37 -7.30 -18.12
C THR A 37 -9.76 -8.36 -17.08
N GLU A 38 -10.83 -9.12 -17.36
CA GLU A 38 -11.40 -10.11 -16.42
C GLU A 38 -10.44 -11.26 -16.06
N TYR A 39 -9.50 -11.65 -16.94
CA TYR A 39 -8.59 -12.79 -16.73
C TYR A 39 -7.14 -12.46 -17.13
N PRO A 40 -6.12 -13.10 -16.51
CA PRO A 40 -6.21 -14.12 -15.46
C PRO A 40 -6.68 -13.54 -14.11
N HIS A 41 -7.28 -14.39 -13.27
CA HIS A 41 -7.73 -14.00 -11.93
C HIS A 41 -7.53 -15.15 -10.94
N PHE A 42 -6.90 -14.84 -9.81
CA PHE A 42 -6.80 -15.67 -8.63
C PHE A 42 -8.14 -15.65 -7.90
N ALA A 43 -8.84 -16.75 -8.04
CA ALA A 43 -10.08 -17.00 -7.33
C ALA A 43 -9.82 -17.53 -5.91
N ARG A 44 -10.88 -17.59 -5.11
CA ARG A 44 -10.94 -18.37 -3.87
C ARG A 44 -10.79 -19.88 -4.12
N THR A 45 -10.73 -20.64 -3.03
CA THR A 45 -10.87 -22.09 -3.07
C THR A 45 -12.17 -22.49 -3.78
N VAL A 46 -12.03 -23.38 -4.77
CA VAL A 46 -13.14 -23.97 -5.54
C VAL A 46 -13.52 -25.29 -4.89
N GLU A 47 -14.70 -25.35 -4.27
CA GLU A 47 -15.12 -26.49 -3.44
C GLU A 47 -15.74 -27.64 -4.25
N GLY A 48 -16.10 -27.39 -5.51
CA GLY A 48 -16.71 -28.39 -6.37
C GLY A 48 -16.84 -27.97 -7.83
N PRO A 49 -17.22 -28.91 -8.71
CA PRO A 49 -17.33 -28.63 -10.14
C PRO A 49 -18.42 -27.63 -10.52
N ASP A 50 -19.41 -27.41 -9.63
CA ASP A 50 -20.50 -26.46 -9.84
C ASP A 50 -20.20 -25.07 -9.26
N ASP A 51 -19.03 -24.91 -8.63
CA ASP A 51 -18.56 -23.68 -8.01
C ASP A 51 -17.85 -22.81 -9.07
N ALA A 52 -18.63 -22.35 -10.04
CA ALA A 52 -18.14 -21.53 -11.13
C ALA A 52 -17.77 -20.13 -10.63
N VAL A 53 -16.48 -19.81 -10.66
CA VAL A 53 -15.99 -18.47 -10.33
C VAL A 53 -15.90 -17.63 -11.59
N ARG A 54 -16.73 -16.58 -11.68
CA ARG A 54 -16.60 -15.50 -12.65
C ARG A 54 -16.22 -14.22 -11.91
N PRO A 55 -15.00 -13.69 -12.08
CA PRO A 55 -14.54 -12.50 -11.34
C PRO A 55 -15.50 -11.33 -11.48
N SER A 56 -16.06 -11.09 -12.67
CA SER A 56 -17.01 -10.00 -12.89
C SER A 56 -18.39 -10.19 -12.23
N GLU A 57 -18.75 -11.43 -11.84
CA GLU A 57 -20.00 -11.75 -11.15
C GLU A 57 -19.85 -11.74 -9.61
N ASP A 58 -18.69 -12.20 -9.12
CA ASP A 58 -18.33 -12.21 -7.70
C ASP A 58 -17.91 -10.82 -7.22
N HIS A 59 -17.08 -10.13 -8.02
CA HIS A 59 -16.44 -8.86 -7.70
C HIS A 59 -16.66 -7.82 -8.80
N PRO A 60 -17.91 -7.36 -9.05
CA PRO A 60 -18.25 -6.52 -10.19
C PRO A 60 -17.63 -5.10 -10.16
N VAL A 61 -17.15 -4.64 -9.00
CA VAL A 61 -16.37 -3.41 -8.86
C VAL A 61 -14.88 -3.72 -9.04
N PHE A 62 -14.39 -4.75 -8.35
CA PHE A 62 -12.96 -5.04 -8.21
C PHE A 62 -12.52 -6.32 -8.93
N TYR A 63 -12.93 -6.45 -10.19
CA TYR A 63 -12.21 -7.28 -11.17
C TYR A 63 -11.32 -6.40 -12.04
N GLY A 64 -10.57 -7.02 -12.95
CA GLY A 64 -9.65 -6.26 -13.84
C GLY A 64 -8.20 -6.35 -13.41
N SER A 65 -7.84 -7.35 -12.60
CA SER A 65 -6.50 -7.60 -12.12
C SER A 65 -6.39 -9.06 -11.67
N PHE A 66 -5.16 -9.51 -11.45
CA PHE A 66 -4.91 -10.88 -11.04
C PHE A 66 -5.64 -11.21 -9.74
N ASP A 67 -5.75 -10.28 -8.82
CA ASP A 67 -6.48 -10.45 -7.57
C ASP A 67 -7.31 -9.20 -7.25
N TRP A 68 -8.21 -9.33 -6.28
CA TRP A 68 -9.15 -8.28 -5.90
C TRP A 68 -8.43 -7.06 -5.35
N HIS A 69 -7.42 -7.24 -4.50
CA HIS A 69 -6.70 -6.10 -3.92
C HIS A 69 -5.89 -5.33 -4.96
N SER A 70 -5.35 -5.97 -5.99
CA SER A 70 -4.70 -5.26 -7.09
C SER A 70 -5.69 -4.42 -7.90
N ALA A 71 -6.93 -4.90 -8.08
CA ALA A 71 -7.98 -4.05 -8.65
C ALA A 71 -8.27 -2.84 -7.74
N VAL A 72 -8.26 -3.02 -6.41
CA VAL A 72 -8.36 -1.90 -5.45
C VAL A 72 -7.17 -0.95 -5.54
N HIS A 73 -5.93 -1.44 -5.70
CA HIS A 73 -4.75 -0.61 -5.93
C HIS A 73 -4.94 0.30 -7.14
N ASN A 74 -5.46 -0.25 -8.23
CA ASN A 74 -5.70 0.47 -9.48
C ASN A 74 -6.78 1.55 -9.28
N HIS A 75 -7.89 1.23 -8.60
CA HIS A 75 -8.91 2.22 -8.25
C HIS A 75 -8.35 3.33 -7.36
N TRP A 76 -7.56 3.00 -6.33
CA TRP A 76 -6.91 4.01 -5.48
C TRP A 76 -5.95 4.88 -6.29
N SER A 77 -5.16 4.29 -7.18
CA SER A 77 -4.21 5.02 -8.02
C SER A 77 -4.91 6.04 -8.90
N LEU A 78 -6.02 5.65 -9.51
CA LEU A 78 -6.86 6.53 -10.33
C LEU A 78 -7.51 7.65 -9.51
N VAL A 79 -8.10 7.34 -8.35
CA VAL A 79 -8.73 8.34 -7.48
C VAL A 79 -7.70 9.33 -6.94
N ARG A 80 -6.53 8.85 -6.53
CA ARG A 80 -5.44 9.68 -6.02
C ARG A 80 -4.92 10.65 -7.08
N GLN A 81 -4.75 10.17 -8.32
CA GLN A 81 -4.37 11.04 -9.44
C GLN A 81 -5.41 12.13 -9.69
N LEU A 82 -6.72 11.81 -9.68
CA LEU A 82 -7.78 12.81 -9.81
C LEU A 82 -7.81 13.83 -8.66
N ARG A 83 -7.46 13.42 -7.44
CA ARG A 83 -7.39 14.35 -6.29
C ARG A 83 -6.19 15.28 -6.40
N LEU A 84 -5.03 14.76 -6.80
CA LEU A 84 -3.77 15.50 -6.77
C LEU A 84 -3.52 16.34 -8.02
N PHE A 85 -4.09 15.97 -9.17
CA PHE A 85 -3.82 16.60 -10.46
C PHE A 85 -5.12 17.16 -11.08
N GLU A 86 -5.37 18.46 -10.87
CA GLU A 86 -6.59 19.14 -11.36
C GLU A 86 -6.74 19.09 -12.90
N ASP A 87 -5.63 19.20 -13.63
CA ASP A 87 -5.58 19.17 -15.10
C ASP A 87 -5.04 17.82 -15.65
N HIS A 88 -5.34 16.70 -14.99
CA HIS A 88 -4.88 15.37 -15.41
C HIS A 88 -5.30 15.07 -16.87
N PRO A 89 -4.37 14.68 -17.78
CA PRO A 89 -4.67 14.48 -19.20
C PRO A 89 -5.81 13.48 -19.46
N ASP A 90 -5.81 12.37 -18.72
CA ASP A 90 -6.79 11.30 -18.86
C ASP A 90 -7.99 11.43 -17.90
N ALA A 91 -8.21 12.59 -17.28
CA ALA A 91 -9.24 12.76 -16.25
C ALA A 91 -10.64 12.30 -16.71
N SER A 92 -11.01 12.56 -17.96
CA SER A 92 -12.29 12.16 -18.53
C SER A 92 -12.45 10.64 -18.58
N ASP A 93 -11.41 9.94 -19.02
CA ASP A 93 -11.44 8.49 -19.17
C ASP A 93 -11.46 7.82 -17.80
N VAL A 94 -10.62 8.30 -16.87
CA VAL A 94 -10.61 7.83 -15.47
C VAL A 94 -11.99 7.99 -14.83
N VAL A 95 -12.62 9.16 -14.99
CA VAL A 95 -13.95 9.42 -14.42
C VAL A 95 -15.00 8.50 -15.02
N SER A 96 -15.03 8.37 -16.35
CA SER A 96 -16.02 7.52 -17.04
C SER A 96 -15.91 6.06 -16.57
N THR A 97 -14.69 5.56 -16.52
CA THR A 97 -14.36 4.21 -16.07
C THR A 97 -14.81 3.95 -14.63
N LEU A 98 -14.46 4.86 -13.70
CA LEU A 98 -14.84 4.72 -12.30
C LEU A 98 -16.36 4.88 -12.07
N ASP A 99 -17.04 5.74 -12.83
CA ASP A 99 -18.50 5.88 -12.76
C ASP A 99 -19.23 4.60 -13.20
N GLU A 100 -18.70 3.88 -14.18
CA GLU A 100 -19.25 2.59 -14.63
C GLU A 100 -19.01 1.47 -13.62
N ARG A 101 -17.89 1.51 -12.88
CA ARG A 101 -17.52 0.52 -11.85
C ARG A 101 -18.25 0.74 -10.54
N ILE A 102 -18.25 1.97 -10.06
CA ILE A 102 -18.72 2.34 -8.72
C ILE A 102 -20.20 2.67 -8.82
N THR A 103 -21.03 1.64 -8.98
CA THR A 103 -22.49 1.75 -8.88
C THR A 103 -22.98 1.16 -7.57
N ARG A 104 -24.12 1.64 -7.08
CA ARG A 104 -24.70 1.15 -5.82
C ARG A 104 -24.93 -0.36 -5.84
N GLU A 105 -25.48 -0.88 -6.94
CA GLU A 105 -25.76 -2.30 -7.12
C GLU A 105 -24.49 -3.16 -7.07
N LYS A 106 -23.42 -2.73 -7.76
CA LYS A 106 -22.14 -3.44 -7.79
C LYS A 106 -21.47 -3.43 -6.43
N VAL A 107 -21.45 -2.29 -5.72
CA VAL A 107 -20.87 -2.23 -4.37
C VAL A 107 -21.65 -3.09 -3.37
N GLU A 108 -22.99 -3.11 -3.44
CA GLU A 108 -23.80 -3.97 -2.58
C GLU A 108 -23.48 -5.46 -2.80
N ARG A 109 -23.11 -5.84 -4.04
CA ARG A 109 -22.63 -7.18 -4.35
C ARG A 109 -21.29 -7.50 -3.68
N GLU A 110 -20.31 -6.60 -3.75
CA GLU A 110 -19.02 -6.74 -3.05
C GLU A 110 -19.23 -6.88 -1.53
N ALA A 111 -20.07 -6.02 -0.94
CA ALA A 111 -20.38 -6.05 0.48
C ALA A 111 -21.07 -7.35 0.90
N SER A 112 -22.01 -7.85 0.08
CA SER A 112 -22.66 -9.15 0.31
C SER A 112 -21.67 -10.30 0.19
N TYR A 113 -20.77 -10.27 -0.80
CA TYR A 113 -19.76 -11.30 -0.97
C TYR A 113 -18.84 -11.38 0.25
N LEU A 114 -18.31 -10.24 0.70
CA LEU A 114 -17.48 -10.16 1.89
C LEU A 114 -18.25 -10.56 3.16
N ALA A 115 -19.57 -10.33 3.19
CA ALA A 115 -20.39 -10.78 4.29
C ALA A 115 -20.47 -12.31 4.41
N ASP A 116 -20.52 -13.00 3.26
CA ASP A 116 -20.52 -14.47 3.21
C ASP A 116 -19.10 -15.07 3.34
N HIS A 117 -18.05 -14.28 3.08
CA HIS A 117 -16.65 -14.69 3.07
C HIS A 117 -15.79 -13.76 3.95
N GLU A 118 -16.06 -13.77 5.26
CA GLU A 118 -15.48 -12.83 6.23
C GLU A 118 -13.95 -12.85 6.36
N SER A 119 -13.24 -13.82 5.79
CA SER A 119 -11.76 -13.87 5.76
C SER A 119 -11.16 -13.50 4.42
N PHE A 120 -11.99 -13.27 3.39
CA PHE A 120 -11.52 -12.90 2.06
C PHE A 120 -10.71 -11.61 2.11
N GLU A 121 -9.51 -11.61 1.53
CA GLU A 121 -8.61 -10.46 1.46
C GLU A 121 -8.11 -9.92 2.82
N LYS A 122 -8.28 -10.68 3.90
CA LYS A 122 -7.71 -10.33 5.22
C LYS A 122 -6.19 -10.51 5.22
N PRO A 123 -5.40 -9.56 5.75
CA PRO A 123 -5.75 -8.18 6.08
C PRO A 123 -5.46 -7.20 4.92
N TYR A 124 -4.75 -7.65 3.89
CA TYR A 124 -4.14 -6.79 2.87
C TYR A 124 -5.14 -6.03 2.01
N GLY A 125 -6.12 -6.72 1.43
CA GLY A 125 -7.12 -6.05 0.61
C GLY A 125 -8.03 -5.15 1.44
N TRP A 126 -8.33 -5.53 2.69
CA TRP A 126 -9.06 -4.64 3.62
C TRP A 126 -8.29 -3.33 3.84
N ALA A 127 -7.00 -3.43 4.11
CA ALA A 127 -6.14 -2.27 4.28
C ALA A 127 -6.16 -1.37 3.04
N TRP A 128 -5.91 -1.93 1.85
CA TRP A 128 -5.93 -1.16 0.59
C TRP A 128 -7.28 -0.53 0.27
N PHE A 129 -8.37 -1.22 0.59
CA PHE A 129 -9.70 -0.66 0.42
C PHE A 129 -9.97 0.51 1.38
N LEU A 130 -9.52 0.41 2.64
CA LEU A 130 -9.58 1.56 3.56
C LEU A 130 -8.70 2.71 3.09
N ARG A 131 -7.58 2.45 2.40
CA ARG A 131 -6.78 3.50 1.76
C ARG A 131 -7.51 4.18 0.61
N LEU A 132 -8.22 3.42 -0.24
CA LEU A 132 -9.13 3.97 -1.25
C LEU A 132 -10.23 4.83 -0.62
N ALA A 133 -10.87 4.34 0.44
CA ALA A 133 -11.91 5.09 1.15
C ALA A 133 -11.36 6.40 1.74
N ALA A 134 -10.20 6.36 2.41
CA ALA A 134 -9.52 7.54 2.95
C ALA A 134 -9.21 8.57 1.86
N GLU A 135 -8.71 8.13 0.70
CA GLU A 135 -8.44 9.01 -0.44
C GLU A 135 -9.71 9.75 -0.89
N LEU A 136 -10.82 9.04 -0.97
CA LEU A 136 -12.11 9.66 -1.30
C LEU A 136 -12.51 10.66 -0.21
N HIS A 137 -12.36 10.37 1.09
CA HIS A 137 -12.72 11.29 2.17
C HIS A 137 -11.90 12.58 2.18
N LEU A 138 -10.65 12.54 1.75
CA LEU A 138 -9.79 13.72 1.61
C LEU A 138 -10.14 14.58 0.40
N TRP A 139 -10.82 14.02 -0.60
CA TRP A 139 -11.16 14.74 -1.81
C TRP A 139 -12.47 15.53 -1.65
N ASP A 140 -12.35 16.85 -1.48
CA ASP A 140 -13.48 17.77 -1.41
C ASP A 140 -14.04 18.08 -2.81
N ALA A 141 -14.75 17.11 -3.37
CA ALA A 141 -15.42 17.23 -4.66
C ALA A 141 -16.77 16.48 -4.65
N ASP A 142 -17.76 17.00 -5.38
CA ASP A 142 -19.10 16.38 -5.48
C ASP A 142 -19.05 14.94 -5.99
N ARG A 143 -18.14 14.65 -6.93
CA ARG A 143 -17.93 13.29 -7.46
C ARG A 143 -17.37 12.35 -6.41
N ALA A 144 -16.38 12.81 -5.64
CA ALA A 144 -15.84 12.04 -4.53
C ALA A 144 -16.93 11.73 -3.51
N ALA A 145 -17.77 12.72 -3.16
CA ALA A 145 -18.91 12.52 -2.26
C ALA A 145 -19.89 11.47 -2.79
N ALA A 146 -20.20 11.49 -4.08
CA ALA A 146 -21.07 10.49 -4.70
C ALA A 146 -20.46 9.08 -4.68
N TRP A 147 -19.15 8.93 -4.94
CA TRP A 147 -18.48 7.63 -4.85
C TRP A 147 -18.38 7.12 -3.41
N ARG A 148 -18.12 8.00 -2.42
CA ARG A 148 -18.17 7.66 -0.99
C ARG A 148 -19.53 7.11 -0.58
N GLU A 149 -20.61 7.80 -0.95
CA GLU A 149 -21.98 7.36 -0.63
C GLU A 149 -22.28 5.97 -1.22
N ARG A 150 -21.77 5.68 -2.42
CA ARG A 150 -21.92 4.36 -3.05
C ARG A 150 -21.09 3.30 -2.33
N PHE A 151 -19.88 3.62 -1.89
CA PHE A 151 -18.97 2.71 -1.17
C PHE A 151 -19.35 2.43 0.29
N GLU A 152 -20.17 3.28 0.92
CA GLU A 152 -20.57 3.18 2.33
C GLU A 152 -20.93 1.76 2.83
N PRO A 153 -21.68 0.91 2.08
CA PRO A 153 -22.00 -0.43 2.54
C PRO A 153 -20.78 -1.34 2.70
N LEU A 154 -19.83 -1.26 1.77
CA LEU A 154 -18.60 -2.05 1.79
C LEU A 154 -17.62 -1.47 2.82
N GLU A 155 -17.49 -0.14 2.89
CA GLU A 155 -16.72 0.58 3.92
C GLU A 155 -17.11 0.17 5.32
N ARG A 156 -18.41 0.24 5.65
CA ARG A 156 -18.90 -0.18 6.95
C ARG A 156 -18.60 -1.66 7.24
N ARG A 157 -18.70 -2.52 6.23
CA ARG A 157 -18.45 -3.96 6.40
C ARG A 157 -16.98 -4.26 6.66
N VAL A 158 -16.07 -3.60 5.93
CA VAL A 158 -14.62 -3.75 6.13
C VAL A 158 -14.22 -3.22 7.51
N VAL A 159 -14.74 -2.06 7.94
CA VAL A 159 -14.47 -1.52 9.29
C VAL A 159 -14.94 -2.51 10.38
N GLU A 160 -16.16 -3.04 10.27
CA GLU A 160 -16.68 -4.03 11.22
C GLU A 160 -15.77 -5.27 11.33
N LEU A 161 -15.29 -5.78 10.20
CA LEU A 161 -14.38 -6.94 10.15
C LEU A 161 -12.99 -6.59 10.69
N VAL A 162 -12.48 -5.39 10.42
CA VAL A 162 -11.23 -4.91 11.00
C VAL A 162 -11.32 -4.90 12.52
N GLU A 163 -12.36 -4.29 13.09
CA GLU A 163 -12.56 -4.24 14.54
C GLU A 163 -12.71 -5.63 15.16
N ARG A 164 -13.56 -6.48 14.58
CA ARG A 164 -13.92 -7.78 15.16
C ARG A 164 -12.88 -8.87 14.94
N GLU A 165 -12.25 -8.89 13.77
CA GLU A 165 -11.41 -10.01 13.35
C GLU A 165 -9.92 -9.66 13.26
N PHE A 166 -9.57 -8.45 12.82
CA PHE A 166 -8.17 -8.07 12.62
C PHE A 166 -7.54 -7.48 13.89
N LEU A 167 -8.20 -6.51 14.53
CA LEU A 167 -7.70 -5.90 15.77
C LEU A 167 -7.82 -6.83 16.98
N ALA A 168 -8.73 -7.80 16.93
CA ALA A 168 -8.90 -8.81 17.98
C ALA A 168 -7.95 -10.01 17.88
N GLN A 169 -7.03 -10.05 16.91
CA GLN A 169 -6.11 -11.17 16.75
C GLN A 169 -5.10 -11.25 17.91
N ASP A 170 -4.72 -12.45 18.32
CA ASP A 170 -3.81 -12.63 19.47
C ASP A 170 -2.33 -12.37 19.13
N ARG A 171 -1.96 -12.39 17.84
CA ARG A 171 -0.57 -12.34 17.39
C ARG A 171 -0.45 -11.66 16.03
N PRO A 172 0.63 -10.89 15.80
CA PRO A 172 0.93 -10.34 14.48
C PRO A 172 1.62 -11.37 13.58
N PHE A 173 1.47 -11.19 12.28
CA PHE A 173 2.26 -11.83 11.24
C PHE A 173 3.37 -10.87 10.77
N ARG A 174 4.64 -11.29 10.97
CA ARG A 174 5.85 -10.58 10.56
C ARG A 174 6.41 -11.22 9.28
N VAL A 175 5.74 -10.99 8.15
CA VAL A 175 6.05 -11.60 6.84
C VAL A 175 6.09 -10.54 5.75
N GLY A 176 6.93 -10.68 4.72
CA GLY A 176 7.10 -9.66 3.68
C GLY A 176 6.05 -9.71 2.57
N THR A 177 4.87 -10.25 2.86
CA THR A 177 3.78 -10.47 1.91
C THR A 177 2.44 -10.01 2.50
N HIS A 178 1.33 -10.35 1.83
CA HIS A 178 -0.04 -9.88 2.11
C HIS A 178 -0.45 -9.97 3.59
N ASP A 179 -0.04 -11.00 4.33
CA ASP A 179 -0.42 -11.17 5.73
C ASP A 179 0.28 -10.19 6.70
N ASN A 180 1.18 -9.32 6.22
CA ASN A 180 1.93 -8.38 7.07
C ASN A 180 1.00 -7.52 7.93
N THR A 181 1.01 -7.77 9.24
CA THR A 181 0.11 -7.10 10.18
C THR A 181 0.48 -5.64 10.38
N ALA A 182 1.77 -5.30 10.36
CA ALA A 182 2.22 -3.93 10.57
C ALA A 182 1.79 -3.02 9.41
N PHE A 183 1.96 -3.50 8.18
CA PHE A 183 1.55 -2.79 6.96
C PHE A 183 0.04 -2.52 6.94
N ALA A 184 -0.78 -3.55 7.24
CA ALA A 184 -2.24 -3.36 7.29
C ALA A 184 -2.68 -2.41 8.42
N LEU A 185 -2.05 -2.47 9.59
CA LEU A 185 -2.35 -1.55 10.71
C LEU A 185 -2.02 -0.08 10.38
N GLN A 186 -0.98 0.19 9.57
CA GLN A 186 -0.69 1.55 9.12
C GLN A 186 -1.89 2.14 8.36
N PHE A 187 -2.48 1.36 7.45
CA PHE A 187 -3.57 1.83 6.60
C PHE A 187 -4.87 2.00 7.40
N VAL A 188 -5.16 1.07 8.32
CA VAL A 188 -6.29 1.19 9.26
C VAL A 188 -6.15 2.47 10.09
N LEU A 189 -4.96 2.73 10.64
CA LEU A 189 -4.70 3.91 11.48
C LEU A 189 -4.81 5.22 10.68
N ASP A 190 -4.25 5.25 9.47
CA ASP A 190 -4.32 6.41 8.59
C ASP A 190 -5.78 6.70 8.19
N TYR A 191 -6.53 5.67 7.77
CA TYR A 191 -7.94 5.77 7.45
C TYR A 191 -8.75 6.33 8.64
N ALA A 192 -8.59 5.74 9.83
CA ALA A 192 -9.33 6.15 11.02
C ALA A 192 -9.09 7.63 11.36
N ARG A 193 -7.85 8.10 11.22
CA ARG A 193 -7.49 9.52 11.39
C ARG A 193 -8.14 10.42 10.34
N VAL A 194 -8.13 9.99 9.07
CA VAL A 194 -8.73 10.75 7.96
C VAL A 194 -10.23 10.94 8.16
N VAL A 195 -10.95 9.89 8.58
CA VAL A 195 -12.41 9.96 8.76
C VAL A 195 -12.83 10.49 10.13
N GLY A 196 -11.87 10.73 11.04
CA GLY A 196 -12.13 11.21 12.39
C GLY A 196 -12.74 10.16 13.32
N ASP A 197 -12.46 8.87 13.08
CA ASP A 197 -12.85 7.78 13.97
C ASP A 197 -11.80 7.57 15.06
N ASP A 198 -11.91 8.37 16.13
CA ASP A 198 -11.00 8.34 17.27
C ASP A 198 -10.96 6.97 17.97
N ALA A 199 -12.07 6.21 17.94
CA ALA A 199 -12.16 4.90 18.59
C ALA A 199 -11.37 3.86 17.80
N LEU A 200 -11.56 3.79 16.48
CA LEU A 200 -10.79 2.90 15.61
C LEU A 200 -9.31 3.25 15.61
N ALA A 201 -8.96 4.54 15.58
CA ALA A 201 -7.58 5.01 15.64
C ALA A 201 -6.91 4.61 16.97
N ALA A 202 -7.62 4.75 18.09
CA ALA A 202 -7.12 4.33 19.40
C ALA A 202 -6.93 2.81 19.46
N ALA A 203 -7.90 2.02 18.99
CA ALA A 203 -7.82 0.56 18.96
C ALA A 203 -6.65 0.08 18.10
N ALA A 204 -6.48 0.61 16.88
CA ALA A 204 -5.36 0.25 16.01
C ALA A 204 -3.99 0.61 16.63
N ALA A 205 -3.89 1.78 17.29
CA ALA A 205 -2.67 2.18 17.99
C ALA A 205 -2.39 1.33 19.24
N GLU A 206 -3.42 0.86 19.95
CA GLU A 206 -3.28 -0.07 21.08
C GLU A 206 -2.79 -1.44 20.60
N THR A 207 -3.44 -2.03 19.59
CA THR A 207 -3.01 -3.28 18.96
C THR A 207 -1.55 -3.20 18.47
N ALA A 208 -1.15 -2.10 17.84
CA ALA A 208 0.23 -1.88 17.43
C ALA A 208 1.21 -1.90 18.61
N ARG A 209 0.87 -1.26 19.74
CA ARG A 209 1.71 -1.29 20.94
C ARG A 209 1.78 -2.69 21.55
N GLU A 210 0.66 -3.39 21.65
CA GLU A 210 0.61 -4.76 22.17
C GLU A 210 1.50 -5.71 21.38
N PHE A 211 1.53 -5.56 20.05
CA PHE A 211 2.29 -6.42 19.17
C PHE A 211 3.77 -6.11 19.08
N TYR A 212 4.14 -4.82 19.11
CA TYR A 212 5.46 -4.39 18.66
C TYR A 212 6.24 -3.53 19.67
N GLN A 213 5.60 -2.98 20.71
CA GLN A 213 6.29 -2.08 21.66
C GLN A 213 7.45 -2.77 22.40
N SER A 214 7.29 -4.07 22.70
CA SER A 214 8.31 -4.88 23.39
C SER A 214 9.35 -5.50 22.46
N ASP A 215 9.23 -5.34 21.15
CA ASP A 215 10.15 -5.96 20.20
C ASP A 215 11.55 -5.36 20.35
N ARG A 216 12.54 -6.23 20.33
CA ARG A 216 13.95 -5.95 20.55
C ARG A 216 14.78 -6.90 19.70
N ASP A 217 15.97 -6.45 19.29
CA ASP A 217 16.94 -7.27 18.54
C ASP A 217 16.29 -7.97 17.32
N TYR A 218 15.60 -7.21 16.48
CA TYR A 218 14.92 -7.74 15.31
C TYR A 218 15.90 -8.52 14.41
N PRO A 219 15.56 -9.75 13.97
CA PRO A 219 16.46 -10.61 13.19
C PRO A 219 16.54 -10.15 11.72
N VAL A 220 17.16 -9.01 11.48
CA VAL A 220 17.32 -8.39 10.15
C VAL A 220 18.01 -9.31 9.14
N GLU A 221 18.81 -10.28 9.60
CA GLU A 221 19.49 -11.26 8.75
C GLU A 221 18.55 -12.25 8.06
N TYR A 222 17.27 -12.32 8.46
CA TYR A 222 16.27 -13.17 7.81
C TYR A 222 15.54 -12.46 6.66
N GLU A 223 15.78 -11.15 6.48
CA GLU A 223 15.22 -10.37 5.39
C GLU A 223 16.28 -10.02 4.35
N PRO A 224 15.93 -10.08 3.05
CA PRO A 224 14.64 -10.47 2.49
C PRO A 224 14.48 -12.00 2.31
N LEU A 225 13.24 -12.48 2.31
CA LEU A 225 12.88 -13.77 1.73
C LEU A 225 12.66 -13.62 0.22
N GLY A 226 12.83 -14.72 -0.53
CA GLY A 226 12.79 -14.71 -2.00
C GLY A 226 11.45 -14.33 -2.65
N TRP A 227 10.39 -14.12 -1.86
CA TRP A 227 9.05 -13.75 -2.34
C TRP A 227 8.51 -12.48 -1.70
N ASP A 228 9.34 -11.77 -0.94
CA ASP A 228 8.91 -10.56 -0.25
C ASP A 228 8.70 -9.41 -1.22
N PHE A 229 7.63 -8.66 -1.03
CA PHE A 229 7.38 -7.34 -1.62
C PHE A 229 7.24 -6.23 -0.56
N LEU A 230 7.32 -6.60 0.73
CA LEU A 230 7.40 -5.71 1.88
C LEU A 230 8.59 -6.12 2.75
N SER A 231 9.22 -5.17 3.43
CA SER A 231 10.14 -5.49 4.54
C SER A 231 9.36 -5.47 5.86
N PRO A 232 9.21 -6.61 6.56
CA PRO A 232 8.59 -6.63 7.89
C PRO A 232 9.25 -5.68 8.88
N ALA A 233 10.59 -5.62 8.90
CA ALA A 233 11.33 -4.71 9.78
C ALA A 233 10.93 -3.24 9.56
N PHE A 234 10.90 -2.79 8.30
CA PHE A 234 10.56 -1.41 7.99
C PHE A 234 9.05 -1.12 8.03
N ALA A 235 8.19 -2.11 7.77
CA ALA A 235 6.75 -1.97 8.02
C ALA A 235 6.45 -1.79 9.51
N GLU A 236 7.14 -2.53 10.38
CA GLU A 236 7.02 -2.39 11.83
C GLU A 236 7.53 -1.03 12.31
N ALA A 237 8.72 -0.62 11.88
CA ALA A 237 9.27 0.69 12.23
C ALA A 237 8.38 1.84 11.73
N ASP A 238 7.84 1.74 10.51
CA ASP A 238 6.93 2.73 9.94
C ASP A 238 5.60 2.82 10.71
N LEU A 239 5.05 1.69 11.17
CA LEU A 239 3.90 1.68 12.06
C LEU A 239 4.23 2.32 13.42
N MET A 240 5.35 1.95 14.02
CA MET A 240 5.68 2.39 15.38
C MET A 240 6.00 3.89 15.45
N ARG A 241 6.57 4.49 14.40
CA ARG A 241 6.68 5.97 14.33
C ARG A 241 5.33 6.67 14.24
N ARG A 242 4.25 6.00 13.79
CA ARG A 242 2.88 6.55 13.80
C ARG A 242 2.24 6.48 15.16
N VAL A 243 2.68 5.56 16.02
CA VAL A 243 2.05 5.21 17.30
C VAL A 243 2.79 5.78 18.54
N LEU A 244 4.12 5.83 18.54
CA LEU A 244 4.94 6.35 19.64
C LEU A 244 5.39 7.79 19.44
N ASP A 245 5.31 8.66 20.43
CA ASP A 245 5.85 10.02 20.36
C ASP A 245 7.35 10.03 19.95
N PRO A 246 7.87 11.11 19.34
CA PRO A 246 9.20 11.10 18.70
C PRO A 246 10.36 10.62 19.59
N GLU A 247 10.37 10.99 20.88
CA GLU A 247 11.40 10.52 21.82
C GLU A 247 11.27 9.02 22.11
N ALA A 248 10.06 8.54 22.36
CA ALA A 248 9.78 7.13 22.61
C ALA A 248 10.05 6.26 21.37
N PHE A 249 9.81 6.80 20.17
CA PHE A 249 10.14 6.10 18.92
C PHE A 249 11.65 5.91 18.75
N ARG A 250 12.48 6.94 19.03
CA ARG A 250 13.94 6.81 18.97
C ARG A 250 14.47 5.76 19.96
N GLU A 251 13.99 5.80 21.20
CA GLU A 251 14.37 4.79 22.21
C GLU A 251 13.91 3.37 21.82
N TRP A 252 12.70 3.25 21.26
CA TRP A 252 12.21 1.97 20.74
C TRP A 252 13.07 1.48 19.58
N PHE A 253 13.43 2.34 18.63
CA PHE A 253 14.24 1.99 17.47
C PHE A 253 15.64 1.52 17.86
N ASP A 254 16.27 2.16 18.85
CA ASP A 254 17.55 1.73 19.43
C ASP A 254 17.48 0.30 19.99
N GLY A 255 16.37 -0.07 20.63
CA GLY A 255 16.17 -1.42 21.12
C GLY A 255 15.76 -2.42 20.03
N PHE A 256 15.01 -1.97 19.04
CA PHE A 256 14.47 -2.78 17.96
C PHE A 256 15.57 -3.21 16.97
N ALA A 257 16.42 -2.28 16.54
CA ALA A 257 17.46 -2.53 15.55
C ALA A 257 18.81 -1.86 15.93
N PRO A 258 19.42 -2.21 17.09
CA PRO A 258 20.56 -1.51 17.70
C PRO A 258 21.81 -1.39 16.81
N ALA A 259 22.00 -2.30 15.86
CA ALA A 259 23.19 -2.38 15.00
C ALA A 259 22.83 -2.31 13.51
N LEU A 260 21.70 -1.70 13.14
CA LEU A 260 21.19 -1.69 11.76
C LEU A 260 22.21 -1.19 10.72
N THR A 261 23.11 -0.28 11.12
CA THR A 261 24.13 0.31 10.24
C THR A 261 25.50 -0.39 10.33
N GLU A 262 25.61 -1.48 11.08
CA GLU A 262 26.85 -2.23 11.25
C GLU A 262 26.76 -3.59 10.54
N SER A 263 27.89 -4.10 10.03
CA SER A 263 27.95 -5.42 9.43
C SER A 263 27.79 -6.52 10.49
N PRO A 264 26.98 -7.57 10.25
CA PRO A 264 26.32 -7.90 8.98
C PRO A 264 24.89 -7.35 8.82
N SER A 265 24.35 -6.67 9.82
CA SER A 265 22.97 -6.15 9.84
C SER A 265 22.70 -5.10 8.76
N ASP A 266 23.71 -4.32 8.38
CA ASP A 266 23.65 -3.35 7.27
C ASP A 266 23.31 -3.97 5.90
N ALA A 267 23.31 -5.30 5.79
CA ALA A 267 22.86 -6.01 4.60
C ALA A 267 21.42 -5.64 4.21
N ILE A 268 20.52 -5.44 5.18
CA ILE A 268 19.13 -5.04 4.93
C ILE A 268 19.02 -3.63 4.30
N LEU A 269 20.07 -2.81 4.38
CA LEU A 269 20.12 -1.47 3.78
C LEU A 269 20.60 -1.46 2.32
N ARG A 270 20.81 -2.62 1.71
CA ARG A 270 21.15 -2.75 0.29
C ARG A 270 19.90 -3.12 -0.52
N PRO A 271 19.73 -2.54 -1.72
CA PRO A 271 18.73 -3.02 -2.67
C PRO A 271 18.94 -4.49 -2.98
N VAL A 272 17.85 -5.20 -3.23
CA VAL A 272 17.87 -6.59 -3.65
C VAL A 272 17.90 -6.62 -5.16
N ASP A 273 18.93 -7.24 -5.73
CA ASP A 273 19.04 -7.39 -7.19
C ASP A 273 17.92 -8.28 -7.71
N VAL A 274 17.39 -7.91 -8.88
CA VAL A 274 16.35 -8.64 -9.59
C VAL A 274 17.01 -9.39 -10.74
N ASP A 275 17.19 -10.70 -10.58
CA ASP A 275 17.70 -11.55 -11.67
C ASP A 275 16.67 -11.63 -12.81
N ALA A 276 17.13 -11.69 -14.05
CA ALA A 276 16.29 -11.57 -15.25
C ALA A 276 15.65 -12.90 -15.73
N ASP A 277 15.64 -13.95 -14.90
CA ASP A 277 15.38 -15.33 -15.36
C ASP A 277 13.89 -15.70 -15.47
N GLY A 278 12.97 -14.77 -15.21
CA GLY A 278 11.58 -14.80 -15.67
C GLY A 278 10.70 -15.72 -14.84
N GLY A 279 10.08 -15.18 -13.79
CA GLY A 279 9.12 -15.89 -12.96
C GLY A 279 8.06 -15.05 -12.24
N GLY A 280 8.00 -13.74 -12.50
CA GLY A 280 7.07 -12.81 -11.83
C GLY A 280 7.43 -12.51 -10.36
N LEU A 281 8.03 -13.48 -9.66
CA LEU A 281 8.58 -13.33 -8.31
C LEU A 281 9.65 -12.23 -8.21
N GLU A 282 10.38 -12.03 -9.30
CA GLU A 282 11.37 -10.96 -9.46
C GLU A 282 10.74 -9.57 -9.30
N LEU A 283 9.49 -9.41 -9.71
CA LEU A 283 8.75 -8.16 -9.60
C LEU A 283 8.27 -7.91 -8.16
N HIS A 284 8.16 -8.96 -7.33
CA HIS A 284 8.01 -8.76 -5.88
C HIS A 284 9.23 -8.03 -5.30
N LEU A 285 10.44 -8.38 -5.73
CA LEU A 285 11.66 -7.73 -5.25
C LEU A 285 11.76 -6.26 -5.72
N VAL A 286 11.20 -5.92 -6.88
CA VAL A 286 11.02 -4.52 -7.30
C VAL A 286 10.11 -3.80 -6.30
N GLY A 287 8.94 -4.37 -5.98
CA GLY A 287 8.02 -3.79 -4.99
C GLY A 287 8.61 -3.72 -3.59
N LEU A 288 9.42 -4.70 -3.18
CA LEU A 288 10.19 -4.70 -1.94
C LEU A 288 11.14 -3.51 -1.89
N ASN A 289 11.88 -3.27 -2.96
CA ASN A 289 12.82 -2.17 -2.99
C ASN A 289 12.10 -0.82 -2.91
N LEU A 290 10.98 -0.65 -3.61
CA LEU A 290 10.13 0.54 -3.47
C LEU A 290 9.59 0.68 -2.04
N SER A 291 9.12 -0.41 -1.44
CA SER A 291 8.54 -0.39 -0.10
C SER A 291 9.55 -0.05 0.99
N LYS A 292 10.76 -0.59 0.86
CA LYS A 292 11.88 -0.19 1.69
C LYS A 292 12.23 1.28 1.46
N ALA A 293 12.21 1.78 0.23
CA ALA A 293 12.57 3.16 -0.07
C ALA A 293 11.67 4.17 0.67
N TRP A 294 10.34 4.04 0.57
CA TRP A 294 9.44 4.96 1.27
C TRP A 294 9.52 4.77 2.79
N ALA A 295 9.56 3.53 3.27
CA ALA A 295 9.54 3.26 4.71
C ALA A 295 10.83 3.75 5.38
N MET A 296 11.99 3.61 4.74
CA MET A 296 13.25 4.15 5.24
C MET A 296 13.28 5.68 5.22
N ALA A 297 12.73 6.33 4.21
CA ALA A 297 12.62 7.79 4.18
C ALA A 297 11.79 8.29 5.36
N ASP A 298 10.62 7.70 5.54
CA ASP A 298 9.68 8.05 6.60
C ASP A 298 10.22 7.76 8.01
N VAL A 299 10.93 6.65 8.19
CA VAL A 299 11.62 6.31 9.44
C VAL A 299 12.77 7.28 9.69
N ALA A 300 13.55 7.65 8.67
CA ALA A 300 14.63 8.63 8.81
C ALA A 300 14.11 10.00 9.24
N ASP A 301 12.99 10.46 8.67
CA ASP A 301 12.36 11.72 9.05
C ASP A 301 11.90 11.71 10.52
N ALA A 302 11.30 10.61 10.97
CA ALA A 302 10.90 10.44 12.37
C ALA A 302 12.09 10.35 13.34
N LEU A 303 13.21 9.78 12.90
CA LEU A 303 14.44 9.68 13.66
C LEU A 303 15.16 11.04 13.82
N GLY A 304 15.08 11.93 12.83
CA GLY A 304 15.70 13.25 12.89
C GLY A 304 17.23 13.20 12.95
N ASP A 305 17.83 13.65 14.06
CA ASP A 305 19.30 13.71 14.25
C ASP A 305 19.93 12.40 14.76
N HIS A 306 19.15 11.31 14.81
CA HIS A 306 19.64 10.00 15.19
C HIS A 306 20.78 9.50 14.26
N PRO A 307 21.83 8.83 14.78
CA PRO A 307 22.97 8.37 13.95
C PRO A 307 22.60 7.48 12.75
N ALA A 308 21.47 6.76 12.80
CA ALA A 308 21.01 5.91 11.71
C ALA A 308 20.29 6.67 10.58
N ALA A 309 19.81 7.90 10.80
CA ALA A 309 18.95 8.62 9.86
C ALA A 309 19.65 8.84 8.50
N ASP A 310 20.90 9.31 8.50
CA ASP A 310 21.67 9.52 7.26
C ASP A 310 21.86 8.22 6.45
N ALA A 311 22.07 7.10 7.15
CA ALA A 311 22.25 5.80 6.50
C ALA A 311 20.95 5.31 5.85
N LEU A 312 19.80 5.55 6.50
CA LEU A 312 18.48 5.24 5.95
C LEU A 312 18.14 6.12 4.75
N VAL A 313 18.39 7.43 4.80
CA VAL A 313 18.21 8.33 3.63
C VAL A 313 19.08 7.88 2.47
N ALA A 314 20.36 7.59 2.73
CA ALA A 314 21.27 7.11 1.69
C ALA A 314 20.83 5.74 1.12
N SER A 315 20.27 4.87 1.97
CA SER A 315 19.72 3.59 1.54
C SER A 315 18.46 3.74 0.70
N ALA A 316 17.51 4.58 1.13
CA ALA A 316 16.29 4.88 0.38
C ALA A 316 16.61 5.36 -1.04
N ARG A 317 17.59 6.26 -1.18
CA ARG A 317 18.05 6.75 -2.50
C ARG A 317 18.55 5.62 -3.39
N ARG A 318 19.37 4.71 -2.86
CA ARG A 318 19.88 3.55 -3.62
C ARG A 318 18.74 2.63 -4.07
N HIS A 319 17.69 2.46 -3.26
CA HIS A 319 16.55 1.63 -3.64
C HIS A 319 15.71 2.30 -4.74
N VAL A 320 15.52 3.61 -4.67
CA VAL A 320 14.89 4.38 -5.77
C VAL A 320 15.69 4.26 -7.06
N ASP A 321 16.99 4.56 -7.02
CA ASP A 321 17.87 4.48 -8.19
C ASP A 321 17.90 3.07 -8.82
N HIS A 322 17.72 2.04 -7.99
CA HIS A 322 17.76 0.64 -8.44
C HIS A 322 16.43 0.15 -9.03
N SER A 323 15.28 0.51 -8.45
CA SER A 323 14.00 -0.18 -8.71
C SER A 323 12.88 0.69 -9.24
N LEU A 324 13.04 2.01 -9.31
CA LEU A 324 11.95 2.86 -9.79
C LEU A 324 11.69 2.68 -11.30
N GLU A 325 12.73 2.66 -12.14
CA GLU A 325 12.57 2.40 -13.57
C GLU A 325 12.03 0.97 -13.85
N PRO A 326 12.57 -0.11 -13.25
CA PRO A 326 12.02 -1.46 -13.39
C PRO A 326 10.55 -1.62 -12.98
N ALA A 327 10.00 -0.71 -12.17
CA ALA A 327 8.61 -0.76 -11.76
C ALA A 327 7.63 -0.41 -12.89
N PHE A 328 8.09 0.32 -13.92
CA PHE A 328 7.33 0.60 -15.15
C PHE A 328 7.48 -0.55 -16.15
N THR A 329 7.15 -1.77 -15.71
CA THR A 329 7.24 -2.98 -16.54
C THR A 329 5.99 -3.18 -17.39
N GLU A 330 6.15 -3.75 -18.58
CA GLU A 330 5.03 -4.25 -19.41
C GLU A 330 4.62 -5.67 -19.01
N ASP A 331 5.39 -6.36 -18.16
CA ASP A 331 5.03 -7.68 -17.66
C ASP A 331 3.82 -7.59 -16.73
N TYR A 332 2.74 -8.26 -17.12
CA TYR A 332 1.51 -8.33 -16.35
C TYR A 332 1.75 -8.69 -14.87
N ALA A 333 2.71 -9.57 -14.56
CA ALA A 333 3.01 -10.01 -13.19
C ALA A 333 3.44 -8.86 -12.24
N GLY A 334 3.91 -7.73 -12.78
CA GLY A 334 4.26 -6.54 -12.01
C GLY A 334 3.36 -5.35 -12.31
N ALA A 335 3.02 -5.15 -13.58
CA ALA A 335 2.25 -4.00 -14.04
C ALA A 335 0.90 -3.86 -13.31
N HIS A 336 0.29 -4.99 -12.90
CA HIS A 336 -1.00 -4.99 -12.18
C HIS A 336 -1.03 -4.34 -10.81
N TRP A 337 0.12 -4.08 -10.19
CA TRP A 337 0.18 -3.52 -8.84
C TRP A 337 1.35 -2.56 -8.62
N LEU A 338 2.49 -2.72 -9.31
CA LEU A 338 3.69 -1.90 -9.07
C LEU A 338 3.46 -0.40 -9.30
N THR A 339 2.61 -0.02 -10.27
CA THR A 339 2.26 1.38 -10.51
C THR A 339 1.65 2.05 -9.28
N SER A 340 0.90 1.30 -8.47
CA SER A 340 0.37 1.82 -7.20
C SER A 340 1.46 2.01 -6.15
N PHE A 341 2.47 1.13 -6.10
CA PHE A 341 3.63 1.28 -5.20
C PHE A 341 4.49 2.47 -5.62
N VAL A 342 4.66 2.68 -6.93
CA VAL A 342 5.30 3.88 -7.46
C VAL A 342 4.52 5.11 -7.02
N LEU A 343 3.21 5.19 -7.33
CA LEU A 343 2.40 6.35 -6.97
C LEU A 343 2.43 6.61 -5.46
N TYR A 344 2.37 5.55 -4.64
CA TYR A 344 2.52 5.64 -3.18
C TYR A 344 3.84 6.33 -2.80
N LEU A 345 4.97 5.84 -3.31
CA LEU A 345 6.28 6.43 -3.07
C LEU A 345 6.34 7.91 -3.48
N LEU A 346 5.89 8.22 -4.70
CA LEU A 346 6.03 9.55 -5.31
C LEU A 346 5.17 10.61 -4.60
N THR A 347 4.08 10.19 -3.96
CA THR A 347 3.07 11.11 -3.42
C THR A 347 2.85 10.97 -1.92
N ARG A 348 3.68 10.19 -1.21
CA ARG A 348 3.43 9.86 0.21
C ARG A 348 3.25 11.07 1.14
N ASP A 349 3.77 12.24 0.77
CA ASP A 349 3.68 13.48 1.56
C ASP A 349 2.56 14.44 1.04
N GLU A 350 1.66 13.96 0.19
CA GLU A 350 0.47 14.69 -0.31
C GLU A 350 -0.83 14.38 0.48
N GLY A 351 -0.67 13.93 1.73
CA GLY A 351 -1.76 13.57 2.63
C GLY A 351 -2.44 12.24 2.29
N GLY A 352 -3.10 11.67 3.30
CA GLY A 352 -3.80 10.37 3.22
C GLY A 352 -2.90 9.15 3.24
N VAL A 353 -1.67 9.31 2.73
CA VAL A 353 -0.54 8.44 2.98
C VAL A 353 0.27 9.04 4.11
N ALA A 354 0.61 8.22 5.10
CA ALA A 354 1.58 8.56 6.11
C ALA A 354 1.44 9.95 6.79
N PRO A 355 0.22 10.39 7.19
CA PRO A 355 -0.05 11.77 7.58
C PRO A 355 0.88 12.27 8.69
N GLU A 356 1.35 13.52 8.54
CA GLU A 356 2.09 14.24 9.57
C GLU A 356 1.29 14.27 10.88
N ARG A 357 2.00 14.11 12.01
CA ARG A 357 1.41 14.11 13.35
C ARG A 357 1.13 15.49 13.91
#